data_AF-A0A7K3KQ28-F1
#
_entry.id   AF-A0A7K3KQ28-F1
#
_cell.length_a   1.000
_cell.length_b   1.000
_cell.length_c   1.000
_cell.angle_alpha   90.00
_cell.angle_beta   90.00
_cell.angle_gamma   90.00
#
_symmetry.space_group_name_H-M   'P 1'
#
loop_
_entity.id
_entity.type
_entity.pdbx_description
1 polymer ?
#
loop_
_entity_poly.entity_id
_entity_poly.type
_entity_poly.pdbx_seq_one_letter_code
_entity_poly.pdbx_strand_id
1 'polypeptide(L)' 'MARFAGVDIPNEKRIVISLTYVYGVGLQTAKKVLAAAGVSE' A
#
# COMPACT_ATOMS: atom_id res chain seq x y z
N MET A 1 -13.21 1.60 2.20
CA MET A 1 -12.81 0.27 1.70
C MET A 1 -12.21 0.47 0.32
N ALA A 2 -10.90 0.68 0.26
CA ALA A 2 -10.20 0.82 -1.01
C ALA A 2 -9.81 -0.57 -1.49
N ARG A 3 -10.19 -0.93 -2.72
CA ARG A 3 -9.82 -2.23 -3.29
C ARG A 3 -8.75 -2.01 -4.34
N PHE A 4 -7.62 -2.68 -4.21
CA PHE A 4 -6.48 -2.53 -5.11
C PHE A 4 -5.93 -3.91 -5.48
N ALA A 5 -5.72 -4.14 -6.78
CA ALA A 5 -5.23 -5.43 -7.32
C ALA A 5 -6.03 -6.67 -6.82
N GLY A 6 -7.33 -6.49 -6.54
CA GLY A 6 -8.20 -7.57 -6.04
C GLY A 6 -8.18 -7.77 -4.51
N VAL A 7 -7.27 -7.09 -3.79
CA VAL A 7 -7.11 -7.14 -2.33
C VAL A 7 -7.80 -5.96 -1.67
N ASP A 8 -8.38 -6.18 -0.50
CA ASP A 8 -8.98 -5.13 0.30
C ASP A 8 -7.92 -4.42 1.15
N ILE A 9 -7.78 -3.10 0.98
CA ILE A 9 -6.82 -2.27 1.72
C ILE A 9 -7.53 -1.71 2.96
N PRO A 10 -7.08 -2.07 4.17
CA PRO A 10 -7.63 -1.52 5.41
C PRO A 10 -7.27 -0.03 5.53
N ASN A 11 -8.29 0.80 5.81
CA ASN A 11 -8.15 2.25 6.02
C ASN A 11 -7.68 2.62 7.44
N GLU A 12 -7.78 1.71 8.41
CA GLU A 12 -7.32 1.94 9.79
C GLU A 12 -5.81 1.74 9.96
N LYS A 13 -5.08 1.39 8.89
CA LYS A 13 -3.64 1.16 8.91
C LYS A 13 -2.91 2.17 8.03
N ARG A 14 -1.64 2.42 8.37
CA ARG A 14 -0.73 3.20 7.53
C ARG A 14 -0.67 2.60 6.12
N ILE A 15 -0.70 3.47 5.11
CA ILE A 15 -0.84 3.08 3.70
C ILE A 15 0.32 2.17 3.29
N VAL A 16 1.52 2.43 3.84
CA VAL A 16 2.71 1.60 3.58
C VAL A 16 2.53 0.14 3.99
N ILE A 17 1.78 -0.13 5.05
CA ILE A 17 1.49 -1.49 5.54
C ILE A 17 0.34 -2.09 4.75
N SER A 18 -0.70 -1.29 4.46
CA SER A 18 -1.84 -1.78 3.70
C SER A 18 -1.44 -2.19 2.28
N LEU A 19 -0.45 -1.54 1.66
CA LEU A 19 0.12 -1.95 0.37
C LEU A 19 0.84 -3.31 0.43
N THR A 20 1.36 -3.72 1.59
CA THR A 20 2.02 -5.04 1.73
C THR A 20 1.06 -6.23 1.71
N TYR A 21 -0.25 -5.99 1.77
CA TYR A 21 -1.26 -7.02 1.56
C TYR A 21 -1.41 -7.40 0.09
N VAL A 22 -0.87 -6.60 -0.83
CA VAL A 22 -0.84 -6.92 -2.26
C VAL A 22 0.28 -7.91 -2.53
N TYR A 23 -0.06 -9.07 -3.11
CA TYR A 23 0.91 -10.10 -3.45
C TYR A 23 2.03 -9.54 -4.35
N GLY A 24 3.29 -9.72 -3.93
CA GLY A 24 4.46 -9.19 -4.63
C GLY A 24 4.87 -7.76 -4.24
N VAL A 25 4.09 -7.06 -3.39
CA VAL A 25 4.44 -5.74 -2.87
C VAL A 25 5.01 -5.87 -1.46
N GLY A 26 6.34 -5.79 -1.34
CA GLY A 26 7.02 -5.71 -0.05
C GLY A 26 7.09 -4.27 0.49
N LEU A 27 7.60 -4.13 1.71
CA LEU A 27 7.76 -2.84 2.42
C LEU A 27 8.60 -1.82 1.62
N GLN A 28 9.69 -2.26 0.99
CA GLN A 28 10.51 -1.38 0.14
C GLN A 28 9.77 -0.91 -1.11
N THR A 29 9.03 -1.82 -1.76
CA THR A 29 8.24 -1.50 -2.95
C THR A 29 7.10 -0.55 -2.58
N ALA A 30 6.42 -0.79 -1.46
CA ALA A 30 5.37 0.09 -0.94
C ALA A 30 5.89 1.51 -0.69
N LYS A 31 7.03 1.67 -0.01
CA LYS A 31 7.65 3.00 0.19
C LYS A 31 8.03 3.69 -1.12
N LYS A 32 8.59 2.95 -2.08
CA LYS A 32 8.93 3.52 -3.41
C LYS A 32 7.68 3.97 -4.16
N VAL A 33 6.61 3.17 -4.14
CA VAL A 33 5.33 3.51 -4.77
C VAL A 33 4.71 4.73 -4.10
N LEU A 34 4.73 4.81 -2.78
CA LEU A 34 4.22 5.97 -2.04
C LEU A 34 5.02 7.25 -2.33
N ALA A 35 6.35 7.15 -2.37
CA ALA A 35 7.21 8.25 -2.75
C ALA A 35 6.97 8.71 -4.20
N ALA A 36 6.80 7.77 -5.13
CA ALA A 36 6.47 8.07 -6.52
C ALA A 36 5.05 8.64 -6.70
N ALA A 37 4.10 8.20 -5.88
CA ALA A 37 2.73 8.69 -5.88
C ALA A 37 2.56 10.02 -5.12
N GLY A 38 3.58 10.49 -4.40
CA GLY A 38 3.51 11.70 -3.56
C GLY A 38 2.55 11.58 -2.38
N VAL A 39 2.30 10.35 -1.89
CA VAL A 39 1.36 10.07 -0.82
C VAL A 39 2.11 9.81 0.49
N SER A 40 1.71 10.47 1.58
CA SER A 40 2.31 10.31 2.91
C SER A 40 2.05 8.91 3.51
N GLU A 41 3.04 8.39 4.25
CA GLU A 41 3.13 7.00 4.76
C GLU A 41 2.05 6.58 5.78
#